data_AF-A0A380JR06-F1
#
_entry.id   AF-A0A380JR06-F1
#
_cell.length_a   1.000
_cell.length_b   1.000
_cell.length_c   1.000
_cell.angle_alpha   90.00
_cell.angle_beta   90.00
_cell.angle_gamma   90.00
#
_symmetry.space_group_name_H-M   'P 1'
#
loop_
_entity.id
_entity.type
_entity.pdbx_description
1 polymer ?
#
loop_
_entity_poly.entity_id
_entity_poly.type
_entity_poly.pdbx_seq_one_letter_code
_entity_poly.pdbx_strand_id
1 'polypeptide(L)'
;MGQVDYNHINQLQRQVDQHRASLSTATAEIASIDERLERLRCAKASVGAIQGDVHQIKVSVMAKRDQPDWKGERKDRLMSSWEEFSHDYRHFQLELDAYYDAICDTITRLENQKYEQQGLIGWCQSMINSLGNEIEKLFHIREG
;
A
#
# COMPACT_ATOMS: atom_id res chain seq x y z
N MET A 1 -24.27 10.36 52.21
CA MET A 1 -24.34 10.17 50.74
C MET A 1 -23.53 11.26 50.07
N GLY A 2 -22.39 10.92 49.45
CA GLY A 2 -21.55 11.89 48.75
C GLY A 2 -22.26 12.43 47.50
N GLN A 3 -21.95 13.64 47.04
CA GLN A 3 -22.59 14.34 45.91
C GLN A 3 -21.96 13.95 44.57
N VAL A 4 -22.72 13.74 43.49
CA VAL A 4 -22.20 13.20 42.21
C VAL A 4 -21.16 14.17 41.69
N ASP A 5 -19.93 13.70 41.49
CA ASP A 5 -18.90 14.52 40.87
C ASP A 5 -19.14 14.57 39.36
N TYR A 6 -20.13 15.37 38.99
CA TYR A 6 -20.50 15.62 37.60
C TYR A 6 -19.34 16.24 36.81
N ASN A 7 -18.39 16.91 37.47
CA ASN A 7 -17.22 17.47 36.79
C ASN A 7 -16.28 16.35 36.35
N HIS A 8 -16.01 15.37 37.21
CA HIS A 8 -15.22 14.19 36.86
C HIS A 8 -15.88 13.37 35.74
N ILE A 9 -17.18 13.12 35.85
CA ILE A 9 -17.95 12.40 34.81
C ILE A 9 -17.88 13.13 33.46
N ASN A 10 -18.07 14.45 33.45
CA ASN A 10 -17.97 15.26 32.23
C ASN A 10 -16.56 15.22 31.61
N GLN A 11 -15.50 15.14 32.42
CA GLN A 11 -14.13 15.00 31.93
C GLN A 11 -13.90 13.64 31.27
N LEU A 12 -14.37 12.55 31.89
CA LEU A 12 -14.29 11.21 31.30
C LEU A 12 -15.09 11.12 30.00
N GLN A 13 -16.28 11.72 29.96
CA GLN A 13 -17.11 11.76 28.75
C GLN A 13 -16.41 12.48 27.59
N ARG A 14 -15.73 13.60 27.86
CA ARG A 14 -14.92 14.30 26.84
C ARG A 14 -13.79 13.44 26.30
N GLN A 15 -13.14 12.63 27.14
CA GLN A 15 -12.09 11.70 26.69
C GLN A 15 -12.68 10.59 25.80
N VAL A 16 -13.86 10.05 26.16
CA VAL A 16 -14.59 9.09 25.31
C VAL A 16 -14.88 9.70 23.93
N ASP A 17 -15.36 10.94 23.89
CA ASP A 17 -15.67 11.62 22.63
C ASP A 17 -14.41 11.88 21.78
N GLN A 18 -13.28 12.20 22.42
CA GLN A 18 -11.99 12.32 21.74
C GLN A 18 -11.55 10.98 21.10
N HIS A 19 -11.64 9.87 21.83
CA HIS A 19 -11.30 8.55 21.29
C HIS A 19 -12.24 8.11 20.16
N ARG A 20 -13.53 8.48 20.24
CA ARG A 20 -14.50 8.23 19.15
C ARG A 20 -14.15 9.01 17.89
N ALA A 21 -13.72 10.27 18.02
CA ALA A 21 -13.26 11.07 16.89
C ALA A 21 -12.01 10.47 16.24
N SER A 22 -11.04 10.02 17.04
CA SER A 22 -9.84 9.32 16.55
C SER A 22 -10.20 8.01 15.84
N LEU A 23 -11.14 7.23 16.38
CA LEU A 23 -11.63 6.00 15.75
C LEU A 23 -12.26 6.28 14.38
N SER A 24 -13.10 7.32 14.28
CA SER A 24 -13.71 7.73 13.02
C SER A 24 -12.65 8.13 11.99
N THR A 25 -11.62 8.86 12.43
CA THR A 25 -10.52 9.30 11.56
C THR A 25 -9.72 8.11 11.03
N ALA A 26 -9.29 7.21 11.92
CA ALA A 26 -8.56 6.00 11.55
C ALA A 26 -9.36 5.10 10.58
N THR A 27 -10.67 5.00 10.79
CA THR A 27 -11.57 4.24 9.90
C THR A 27 -11.65 4.85 8.50
N ALA A 28 -11.73 6.18 8.40
CA ALA A 28 -11.73 6.88 7.12
C ALA A 28 -10.37 6.75 6.39
N GLU A 29 -9.27 6.79 7.13
CA GLU A 29 -7.93 6.57 6.58
C GLU A 29 -7.77 5.15 6.02
N ILE A 30 -8.26 4.11 6.73
CA ILE A 30 -8.28 2.73 6.22
C ILE A 30 -9.04 2.65 4.90
N ALA A 31 -10.23 3.26 4.82
CA ALA A 31 -11.02 3.26 3.58
C ALA A 31 -10.27 3.91 2.41
N SER A 32 -9.58 5.03 2.65
CA SER A 32 -8.74 5.68 1.65
C SER A 32 -7.54 4.82 1.24
N ILE A 33 -6.89 4.13 2.19
CA ILE A 33 -5.80 3.20 1.90
C ILE A 33 -6.30 2.04 1.04
N ASP A 34 -7.47 1.48 1.35
CA ASP A 34 -8.05 0.36 0.59
C ASP A 34 -8.34 0.73 -0.87
N GLU A 35 -8.87 1.94 -1.13
CA GLU A 35 -9.06 2.43 -2.49
C GLU A 35 -7.74 2.54 -3.26
N ARG A 36 -6.69 3.05 -2.60
CA ARG A 36 -5.35 3.19 -3.21
C ARG A 36 -4.71 1.83 -3.48
N LEU A 37 -4.86 0.88 -2.56
CA LEU A 37 -4.37 -0.49 -2.72
C LEU A 37 -5.03 -1.17 -3.92
N GLU A 38 -6.34 -1.01 -4.10
CA GLU A 38 -7.06 -1.60 -5.23
C GLU A 38 -6.52 -1.07 -6.56
N ARG A 39 -6.38 0.26 -6.68
CA ARG A 39 -5.81 0.88 -7.88
C ARG A 39 -4.39 0.41 -8.18
N LEU A 40 -3.55 0.29 -7.15
CA LEU A 40 -2.18 -0.18 -7.31
C LEU A 40 -2.11 -1.66 -7.70
N ARG A 41 -3.00 -2.51 -7.19
CA ARG A 41 -3.10 -3.92 -7.59
C ARG A 41 -3.50 -4.07 -9.05
N CYS A 42 -4.44 -3.25 -9.54
CA CYS A 42 -4.75 -3.19 -10.97
C CYS A 42 -3.53 -2.77 -11.79
N ALA A 43 -2.86 -1.68 -11.40
CA ALA A 43 -1.66 -1.20 -12.10
C ALA A 43 -0.53 -2.26 -12.11
N LYS A 44 -0.29 -2.93 -10.98
CA LYS A 44 0.67 -4.04 -10.87
C LYS A 44 0.35 -5.16 -11.85
N ALA A 45 -0.92 -5.56 -11.97
CA ALA A 45 -1.33 -6.59 -12.91
C ALA A 45 -1.08 -6.18 -14.37
N SER A 46 -1.40 -4.93 -14.72
CA SER A 46 -1.14 -4.40 -16.06
C SER A 46 0.36 -4.34 -16.39
N VAL A 47 1.19 -3.83 -15.47
CA VAL A 47 2.65 -3.78 -15.66
C VAL A 47 3.23 -5.19 -15.77
N GLY A 48 2.79 -6.13 -14.93
CA GLY A 48 3.21 -7.52 -14.99
C GLY A 48 2.85 -8.22 -16.32
N ALA A 49 1.69 -7.91 -16.89
CA ALA A 49 1.33 -8.40 -18.22
C ALA A 49 2.27 -7.86 -19.31
N ILE A 50 2.55 -6.54 -19.27
CA ILE A 50 3.49 -5.91 -20.21
C ILE A 50 4.89 -6.51 -20.04
N GLN A 51 5.36 -6.77 -18.81
CA GLN A 51 6.65 -7.44 -18.59
C GLN A 51 6.70 -8.82 -19.25
N GLY A 52 5.62 -9.59 -19.17
CA GLY A 52 5.48 -10.87 -19.84
C GLY A 52 5.59 -10.76 -21.36
N ASP A 53 4.82 -9.86 -21.96
CA ASP A 53 4.81 -9.62 -23.41
C ASP A 53 6.19 -9.17 -23.91
N VAL A 54 6.81 -8.24 -23.17
CA VAL A 54 8.16 -7.76 -23.43
C VAL A 54 9.10 -8.96 -23.36
N HIS A 55 9.14 -9.72 -22.27
CA HIS A 55 10.00 -10.90 -22.16
C HIS A 55 9.84 -11.89 -23.33
N GLN A 56 8.62 -12.13 -23.81
CA GLN A 56 8.38 -13.00 -24.96
C GLN A 56 8.98 -12.43 -26.26
N ILE A 57 8.81 -11.13 -26.51
CA ILE A 57 9.44 -10.44 -27.66
C ILE A 57 10.96 -10.57 -27.59
N LYS A 58 11.58 -10.42 -26.41
CA LYS A 58 13.03 -10.60 -26.24
C LYS A 58 13.47 -11.97 -26.76
N VAL A 59 12.76 -13.03 -26.39
CA VAL A 59 13.11 -14.39 -26.78
C VAL A 59 13.04 -14.54 -28.30
N SER A 60 11.99 -14.02 -28.93
CA SER A 60 11.82 -14.10 -30.40
C SER A 60 12.84 -13.27 -31.17
N VAL A 61 13.17 -12.08 -30.68
CA VAL A 61 14.05 -11.12 -31.37
C VAL A 61 15.52 -11.46 -31.07
N MET A 62 15.90 -11.68 -29.81
CA MET A 62 17.30 -11.93 -29.43
C MET A 62 17.82 -13.35 -29.71
N ALA A 63 16.96 -14.29 -30.08
CA ALA A 63 17.41 -15.61 -30.52
C ALA A 63 18.15 -15.49 -31.87
N LYS A 64 19.48 -15.34 -31.81
CA LYS A 64 20.39 -15.36 -32.98
C LYS A 64 20.52 -16.76 -33.62
N ARG A 65 19.50 -17.62 -33.50
CA ARG A 65 19.57 -19.05 -33.84
C ARG A 65 19.93 -19.30 -35.30
N ASP A 66 19.52 -18.41 -36.20
CA ASP A 66 19.64 -18.62 -37.65
C ASP A 66 20.41 -17.49 -38.35
N GLN A 67 21.39 -16.84 -37.69
CA GLN A 67 22.19 -15.81 -38.38
C GLN A 67 23.09 -16.46 -39.45
N PRO A 68 22.88 -16.15 -40.75
CA PRO A 68 23.73 -16.67 -41.80
C PRO A 68 25.13 -16.05 -41.72
N ASP A 69 26.13 -16.79 -42.19
CA ASP A 69 27.56 -16.42 -42.17
C ASP A 69 27.94 -15.34 -43.22
N TRP A 70 26.99 -14.46 -43.51
CA TRP A 70 27.10 -13.33 -44.45
C TRP A 70 28.19 -12.35 -43.98
N LYS A 71 28.80 -11.59 -44.90
CA LYS A 71 29.86 -10.59 -44.67
C LYS A 71 29.62 -9.33 -45.52
N GLY A 72 30.22 -8.21 -45.10
CA GLY A 72 30.24 -6.93 -45.84
C GLY A 72 29.44 -5.83 -45.15
N GLU A 73 29.59 -4.59 -45.63
CA GLU A 73 29.10 -3.37 -44.95
C GLU A 73 27.60 -3.37 -44.59
N ARG A 74 26.77 -4.05 -45.39
CA ARG A 74 25.32 -4.17 -45.08
C ARG A 74 25.07 -4.98 -43.81
N LYS A 75 25.85 -6.03 -43.58
CA LYS A 75 25.80 -6.79 -42.33
C LYS A 75 26.28 -5.92 -41.18
N ASP A 76 27.39 -5.20 -41.36
CA ASP A 76 27.97 -4.39 -40.29
C ASP A 76 26.98 -3.31 -39.82
N ARG A 77 26.32 -2.62 -40.77
CA ARG A 77 25.24 -1.67 -40.46
C ARG A 77 24.07 -2.31 -39.71
N LEU A 78 23.61 -3.48 -40.17
CA LEU A 78 22.54 -4.22 -39.49
C LEU A 78 22.93 -4.60 -38.06
N MET A 79 24.17 -5.07 -37.85
CA MET A 79 24.68 -5.46 -36.53
C MET A 79 24.80 -4.25 -35.60
N SER A 80 25.26 -3.10 -36.09
CA SER A 80 25.29 -1.87 -35.28
C SER A 80 23.90 -1.41 -34.87
N SER A 81 22.93 -1.34 -35.81
CA SER A 81 21.54 -1.00 -35.47
C SER A 81 20.90 -2.03 -34.53
N TRP A 82 21.28 -3.31 -34.66
CA TRP A 82 20.84 -4.36 -33.76
C TRP A 82 21.36 -4.19 -32.33
N GLU A 83 22.63 -3.82 -32.18
CA GLU A 83 23.25 -3.58 -30.88
C GLU A 83 22.61 -2.39 -30.17
N GLU A 84 22.34 -1.31 -30.90
CA GLU A 84 21.61 -0.13 -30.40
C GLU A 84 20.20 -0.52 -29.95
N PHE A 85 19.42 -1.18 -30.81
CA PHE A 85 18.10 -1.69 -30.45
C PHE A 85 18.13 -2.61 -29.22
N SER A 86 19.09 -3.54 -29.16
CA SER A 86 19.25 -4.48 -28.04
C SER A 86 19.58 -3.77 -26.73
N HIS A 87 20.35 -2.68 -26.80
CA HIS A 87 20.67 -1.83 -25.66
C HIS A 87 19.42 -1.10 -25.16
N ASP A 88 18.72 -0.37 -26.03
CA ASP A 88 17.50 0.36 -25.69
C ASP A 88 16.43 -0.56 -25.12
N TYR A 89 16.29 -1.73 -25.73
CA TYR A 89 15.35 -2.74 -25.30
C TYR A 89 15.66 -3.24 -23.87
N ARG A 90 16.92 -3.50 -23.55
CA ARG A 90 17.33 -3.89 -22.18
C ARG A 90 17.08 -2.75 -21.19
N HIS A 91 17.34 -1.52 -21.58
CA HIS A 91 17.04 -0.35 -20.75
C HIS A 91 15.55 -0.26 -20.44
N PHE A 92 14.70 -0.40 -21.45
CA PHE A 92 13.25 -0.43 -21.27
C PHE A 92 12.80 -1.57 -20.33
N GLN A 93 13.39 -2.77 -20.44
CA GLN A 93 13.11 -3.86 -19.51
C GLN A 93 13.45 -3.49 -18.06
N LEU A 94 14.63 -2.92 -17.83
CA LEU A 94 15.08 -2.50 -16.50
C LEU A 94 14.17 -1.42 -15.91
N GLU A 95 13.74 -0.45 -16.72
CA GLU A 95 12.78 0.57 -16.27
C GLU A 95 11.43 -0.04 -15.91
N LEU A 96 10.94 -0.99 -16.72
CA LEU A 96 9.68 -1.67 -16.45
C LEU A 96 9.72 -2.50 -15.17
N ASP A 97 10.83 -3.20 -14.92
CA ASP A 97 11.09 -3.92 -13.67
C ASP A 97 11.11 -2.96 -12.47
N ALA A 98 11.82 -1.82 -12.60
CA ALA A 98 11.86 -0.80 -11.55
C ALA A 98 10.47 -0.21 -11.24
N TYR A 99 9.61 -0.01 -12.25
CA TYR A 99 8.22 0.43 -12.03
C TYR A 99 7.41 -0.63 -11.28
N TYR A 100 7.55 -1.90 -11.65
CA TYR A 100 6.85 -2.99 -10.97
C TYR A 100 7.27 -3.09 -9.49
N ASP A 101 8.57 -2.99 -9.22
CA ASP A 101 9.12 -3.02 -7.86
C ASP A 101 8.62 -1.82 -7.03
N ALA A 102 8.64 -0.61 -7.61
CA ALA A 102 8.13 0.58 -6.94
C ALA A 102 6.63 0.48 -6.57
N ILE A 103 5.82 -0.17 -7.42
CA ILE A 103 4.41 -0.46 -7.12
C ILE A 103 4.32 -1.45 -5.95
N CYS A 104 5.13 -2.50 -5.95
CA CYS A 104 5.16 -3.48 -4.86
C CYS A 104 5.54 -2.83 -3.52
N ASP A 105 6.61 -2.02 -3.50
CA ASP A 105 7.05 -1.29 -2.31
C ASP A 105 5.95 -0.36 -1.78
N THR A 106 5.25 0.33 -2.69
CA THR A 106 4.16 1.22 -2.33
C THR A 106 2.97 0.46 -1.73
N ILE A 107 2.63 -0.70 -2.29
CA ILE A 107 1.59 -1.60 -1.74
C ILE A 107 1.98 -2.02 -0.33
N THR A 108 3.19 -2.53 -0.12
CA THR A 108 3.67 -2.97 1.20
C THR A 108 3.64 -1.83 2.21
N ARG A 109 4.09 -0.64 1.81
CA ARG A 109 4.04 0.55 2.68
C ARG A 109 2.60 0.90 3.08
N LEU A 110 1.65 0.85 2.16
CA LEU A 110 0.24 1.14 2.44
C LEU A 110 -0.41 0.05 3.31
N GLU A 111 -0.08 -1.23 3.09
CA GLU A 111 -0.55 -2.33 3.93
C GLU A 111 -0.05 -2.16 5.38
N ASN A 112 1.21 -1.76 5.57
CA ASN A 112 1.74 -1.43 6.90
C ASN A 112 1.03 -0.25 7.54
N GLN A 113 0.79 0.83 6.79
CA GLN A 113 0.01 1.97 7.30
C GLN A 113 -1.41 1.56 7.69
N LYS A 114 -2.05 0.65 6.95
CA LYS A 114 -3.36 0.11 7.33
C LYS A 114 -3.29 -0.66 8.65
N TYR A 115 -2.27 -1.49 8.87
CA TYR A 115 -2.08 -2.19 10.14
C TYR A 115 -1.89 -1.24 11.32
N GLU A 116 -1.14 -0.14 11.12
CA GLU A 116 -0.98 0.90 12.14
C GLU A 116 -2.34 1.52 12.53
N GLN A 117 -3.19 1.85 11.54
CA GLN A 117 -4.53 2.38 11.79
C GLN A 117 -5.44 1.38 12.51
N GLN A 118 -5.36 0.09 12.16
CA GLN A 118 -6.09 -0.96 12.87
C GLN A 118 -5.65 -1.07 14.33
N GLY A 119 -4.36 -0.91 14.61
CA GLY A 119 -3.82 -0.84 15.97
C GLY A 119 -4.39 0.36 16.75
N LEU A 120 -4.43 1.55 16.11
CA LEU A 120 -5.01 2.75 16.70
C LEU A 120 -6.50 2.58 17.03
N ILE A 121 -7.27 1.94 16.15
CA ILE A 121 -8.68 1.61 16.39
C ILE A 121 -8.82 0.71 17.62
N GLY A 122 -8.04 -0.36 17.70
CA GLY A 122 -8.08 -1.28 18.84
C GLY A 122 -7.74 -0.59 20.16
N TRP A 123 -6.73 0.28 20.15
CA TRP A 123 -6.38 1.10 21.32
C TRP A 123 -7.52 2.06 21.72
N CYS A 124 -8.11 2.79 20.78
CA CYS A 124 -9.23 3.70 21.05
C CYS A 124 -10.43 2.94 21.64
N GLN A 125 -10.75 1.76 21.11
CA GLN A 125 -11.83 0.92 21.63
C GLN A 125 -11.57 0.47 23.07
N SER A 126 -10.34 0.08 23.39
CA SER A 126 -9.94 -0.28 24.76
C SER A 126 -10.11 0.89 25.72
N MET A 127 -9.67 2.09 25.32
CA MET A 127 -9.82 3.30 26.14
C MET A 127 -11.29 3.67 26.36
N ILE A 128 -12.12 3.63 25.32
CA ILE A 128 -13.57 3.90 25.42
C ILE A 128 -14.21 2.92 26.41
N ASN A 129 -13.88 1.63 26.34
CA ASN A 129 -14.41 0.62 27.26
C ASN A 129 -13.95 0.89 28.71
N SER A 130 -12.67 1.21 28.92
CA SER A 130 -12.16 1.49 30.26
C SER A 130 -12.82 2.72 30.89
N LEU A 131 -12.94 3.80 30.10
CA LEU A 131 -13.58 5.04 30.55
C LEU A 131 -15.08 4.83 30.80
N GLY A 132 -15.77 4.06 29.95
CA GLY A 132 -17.17 3.70 30.14
C GLY A 132 -17.41 2.97 31.47
N ASN A 133 -16.59 1.96 31.77
CA ASN A 133 -16.66 1.23 33.04
C ASN A 133 -16.34 2.11 34.25
N GLU A 134 -15.43 3.08 34.13
CA GLU A 134 -15.16 4.05 35.19
C GLU A 134 -16.40 4.94 35.44
N ILE A 135 -17.02 5.45 34.38
CA ILE A 135 -18.26 6.23 34.46
C ILE A 135 -19.37 5.41 35.13
N GLU A 136 -19.59 4.16 34.73
CA GLU A 136 -20.60 3.27 35.34
C GLU A 136 -20.38 3.08 36.85
N LYS A 137 -19.12 2.85 37.28
CA LYS A 137 -18.79 2.72 38.71
C LYS A 137 -19.12 3.98 39.51
N LEU A 138 -18.91 5.17 38.94
CA LEU A 138 -19.24 6.43 39.61
C LEU A 138 -20.74 6.59 39.86
N PHE A 139 -21.59 6.00 39.02
CA PHE A 139 -23.03 5.93 39.23
C PHE A 139 -23.42 4.83 40.25
N HIS A 140 -22.80 3.65 40.19
CA HIS A 140 -23.12 2.52 41.07
C HIS A 140 -22.75 2.69 42.56
N ILE A 141 -21.68 3.44 42.89
CA ILE A 141 -21.24 3.69 44.28
C ILE A 141 -22.31 4.39 45.15
N ARG A 142 -23.44 4.80 44.56
CA ARG A 142 -24.47 5.63 45.21
C ARG A 142 -25.83 4.98 45.37
N GLU A 143 -26.08 3.85 44.72
CA GLU A 143 -27.36 3.13 44.82
C GLU A 143 -27.40 2.12 45.98
N GLY A 144 -26.30 1.96 46.72
CA GLY A 144 -26.21 1.19 47.97
C GLY A 144 -25.98 2.09 49.18
#